data_AF-U2NKE6-F1
#
_entry.id   AF-U2NKE6-F1
#
_cell.length_a   1.000
_cell.length_b   1.000
_cell.length_c   1.000
_cell.angle_alpha   90.00
_cell.angle_beta   90.00
_cell.angle_gamma   90.00
#
_symmetry.space_group_name_H-M   'P 1'
#
loop_
_entity.id
_entity.type
_entity.pdbx_description
1 polymer ?
#
loop_
_entity_poly.entity_id
_entity_poly.type
_entity_poly.pdbx_seq_one_letter_code
_entity_poly.pdbx_strand_id
1 'polypeptide(L)' 'MLNGLLCNGLQIKSFEEYDYSLFNLFGNMIAEKNGTFKIAGKNGEIPMLFSVVAVKPPR' A
#
# COMPACT_ATOMS: atom_id res chain seq x y z
N MET A 1 9.93 -1.46 7.68
CA MET A 1 8.67 -1.71 8.43
C MET A 1 8.41 -3.21 8.62
N LEU A 2 8.32 -4.01 7.55
CA LEU A 2 7.99 -5.45 7.64
C LEU A 2 8.91 -6.23 8.59
N ASN A 3 10.23 -6.06 8.48
CA ASN A 3 11.20 -6.66 9.41
C ASN A 3 10.96 -6.23 10.86
N GLY A 4 10.54 -4.98 11.10
CA GLY A 4 10.21 -4.50 12.44
C GLY A 4 9.01 -5.25 13.03
N LEU A 5 7.99 -5.55 12.23
CA LEU A 5 6.85 -6.36 12.66
C LEU A 5 7.28 -7.79 13.00
N LEU A 6 8.06 -8.42 12.12
CA LEU A 6 8.58 -9.78 12.31
C LEU A 6 9.44 -9.91 13.57
N CYS A 7 10.40 -8.99 13.76
CA CYS A 7 11.27 -8.97 14.95
C CYS A 7 10.49 -8.76 16.26
N ASN A 8 9.28 -8.20 16.21
CA ASN A 8 8.41 -8.01 17.38
C ASN A 8 7.43 -9.18 17.60
N GLY A 9 7.60 -10.28 16.88
CA GLY A 9 6.80 -11.50 17.01
C GLY A 9 5.41 -11.40 16.38
N LEU A 10 5.19 -10.43 15.48
CA LEU A 10 3.96 -10.40 14.70
C LEU A 10 4.07 -11.32 13.48
N GLN A 11 2.97 -12.01 13.17
CA GLN A 11 2.83 -12.81 11.97
C GLN A 11 2.11 -12.01 10.90
N ILE A 12 2.73 -11.88 9.72
CA ILE A 12 2.08 -11.28 8.55
C ILE A 12 1.00 -12.23 8.04
N LYS A 13 -0.21 -11.72 7.79
CA LYS A 13 -1.37 -12.45 7.28
C LYS A 13 -1.70 -12.09 5.83
N SER A 14 -1.54 -10.82 5.47
CA SER A 14 -1.63 -10.37 4.09
C SER A 14 -0.65 -9.24 3.82
N PHE A 15 -0.21 -9.18 2.57
CA PHE A 15 0.59 -8.09 2.02
C PHE A 15 0.09 -7.84 0.60
N GLU A 16 -0.39 -6.64 0.34
CA GLU A 16 -0.91 -6.24 -0.97
C GLU A 16 -0.26 -4.96 -1.42
N GLU A 17 -0.04 -4.83 -2.71
CA GLU A 17 0.48 -3.63 -3.35
C GLU A 17 -0.56 -3.05 -4.29
N TYR A 18 -0.64 -1.72 -4.34
CA TYR A 18 -1.60 -0.99 -5.16
C TYR A 18 -0.86 0.05 -5.98
N ASP A 19 -1.13 0.10 -7.27
CA ASP A 19 -0.62 1.10 -8.22
C ASP A 19 -1.42 2.42 -8.17
N TYR A 20 -2.32 2.55 -7.19
CA TYR A 20 -3.20 3.70 -6.99
C TYR A 20 -3.28 4.11 -5.51
N SER A 21 -3.83 5.30 -5.28
CA SER A 21 -4.14 5.82 -3.94
C SER A 21 -5.58 6.34 -3.88
N LEU A 22 -6.18 6.36 -2.68
CA LEU A 22 -7.47 7.02 -2.42
C LEU A 22 -7.33 8.53 -2.22
N PHE A 23 -6.10 9.03 -2.18
CA PHE A 23 -5.76 10.43 -1.98
C PHE A 23 -4.75 10.92 -3.03
N ASN A 24 -4.79 12.21 -3.33
CA ASN A 24 -3.80 12.86 -4.17
C ASN A 24 -2.50 13.12 -3.39
N LEU A 25 -1.51 12.23 -3.55
CA LEU A 25 -0.24 12.25 -2.82
C LEU A 25 0.89 13.02 -3.53
N PHE A 26 0.82 13.18 -4.86
CA PHE A 26 1.85 13.84 -5.66
C PHE A 26 1.22 14.88 -6.60
N GLY A 27 1.93 15.96 -6.90
CA GLY A 27 1.39 17.06 -7.71
C GLY A 27 0.95 16.66 -9.14
N ASN A 28 1.41 15.53 -9.66
CA ASN A 28 1.13 15.04 -11.00
C ASN A 28 0.21 13.80 -11.04
N MET A 29 -0.62 13.60 -10.02
CA MET A 29 -1.60 12.51 -10.04
C MET A 29 -2.86 12.87 -10.82
N ILE A 30 -3.47 11.85 -11.42
CA ILE A 30 -4.71 11.93 -12.18
C ILE A 30 -5.81 11.21 -11.38
N ALA A 31 -6.95 11.88 -11.21
CA ALA A 31 -8.12 11.29 -10.58
C ALA A 31 -8.84 10.32 -11.54
N GLU A 32 -9.22 9.16 -11.03
CA GLU A 32 -9.98 8.14 -11.73
C GLU A 32 -11.47 8.17 -11.34
N LYS A 33 -12.34 7.62 -12.19
CA LYS A 33 -13.81 7.68 -12.02
C LYS A 33 -14.33 6.98 -10.75
N ASN A 34 -13.58 6.03 -10.22
CA ASN A 34 -13.85 5.27 -9.01
C ASN A 34 -13.33 5.95 -7.73
N GLY A 35 -12.80 7.18 -7.83
CA GLY A 35 -12.28 7.94 -6.68
C GLY A 35 -10.84 7.58 -6.29
N THR A 36 -10.13 6.81 -7.12
CA THR A 36 -8.69 6.57 -6.94
C THR A 36 -7.86 7.60 -7.71
N PHE A 37 -6.56 7.65 -7.42
CA PHE A 37 -5.61 8.52 -8.06
C PHE A 37 -4.39 7.71 -8.50
N LYS A 38 -3.88 7.93 -9.72
CA LYS A 38 -2.65 7.31 -10.25
C LYS A 38 -1.63 8.36 -10.69
N ILE A 39 -0.35 8.03 -10.73
CA ILE A 39 0.69 8.93 -11.27
C ILE A 39 0.54 9.02 -12.79
N ALA A 40 0.50 10.25 -13.32
CA ALA A 40 0.44 10.49 -14.75
C ALA A 40 1.60 9.80 -15.49
N GLY A 41 1.28 8.99 -16.51
CA GLY A 41 2.28 8.30 -17.33
C GLY A 41 2.95 7.11 -16.65
N LYS A 42 2.46 6.66 -15.48
CA LYS A 42 2.95 5.48 -14.74
C LYS A 42 1.87 4.46 -14.45
N ASN A 43 0.89 4.37 -15.35
CA ASN A 43 -0.31 3.55 -15.22
C ASN A 43 0.02 2.07 -15.00
N GLY A 44 0.08 1.62 -13.74
CA GLY A 44 0.35 0.23 -13.37
C GLY A 44 1.81 -0.20 -13.39
N GLU A 45 2.76 0.71 -13.58
CA GLU A 45 4.18 0.37 -13.62
C GLU A 45 4.83 0.31 -12.22
N ILE A 46 4.30 1.08 -11.27
CA ILE A 46 4.95 1.30 -9.98
C ILE A 46 3.90 1.18 -8.86
N PRO A 47 4.13 0.31 -7.86
CA PRO A 47 3.29 0.28 -6.67
C PRO A 47 3.47 1.57 -5.87
N MET A 48 2.34 2.17 -5.51
CA MET A 48 2.28 3.45 -4.79
C MET A 48 2.01 3.26 -3.31
N LEU A 49 1.11 2.33 -2.99
CA LEU A 49 0.74 1.98 -1.63
C LEU A 49 0.95 0.49 -1.43
N PHE A 50 1.20 0.13 -0.17
CA PHE A 50 1.12 -1.24 0.28
C PHE A 50 0.22 -1.32 1.52
N SER A 51 -0.46 -2.45 1.68
CA SER A 51 -1.15 -2.77 2.93
C SER A 51 -0.51 -4.00 3.58
N VAL A 52 -0.47 -4.00 4.91
CA VAL A 52 0.02 -5.14 5.69
C VAL A 52 -1.01 -5.43 6.77
N VAL A 53 -1.52 -6.66 6.81
CA VAL A 53 -2.27 -7.17 7.97
C VAL A 53 -1.34 -8.08 8.74
N ALA A 54 -1.14 -7.78 10.02
CA ALA A 54 -0.31 -8.60 10.90
C ALA A 54 -1.02 -8.86 12.23
N VAL A 55 -0.81 -10.05 12.78
CA VAL A 55 -1.42 -10.48 14.04
C VAL A 55 -0.32 -10.84 15.02
N LYS A 56 -0.43 -10.34 16.25
CA LYS A 56 0.39 -10.82 17.36
C LYS A 56 -0.32 -12.01 18.00
N PRO A 57 0.24 -13.23 17.91
CA PRO A 57 -0.39 -14.39 18.53
C PRO A 57 -0.42 -14.22 20.05
N PRO A 58 -1.45 -14.76 20.74
CA PRO A 58 -1.46 -14.84 22.19
C PRO A 58 -0.24 -15.64 22.69
N ARG A 59 0.27 -15.25 23.87
CA ARG A 59 1.36 -15.96 24.55
C ARG A 59 0.88 -17.31 25.07
#